data_AF-A0A2M8BY12-F1
#
_entry.id   AF-A0A2M8BY12-F1
#
_cell.length_a   1.000
_cell.length_b   1.000
_cell.length_c   1.000
_cell.angle_alpha   90.00
_cell.angle_beta   90.00
_cell.angle_gamma   90.00
#
_symmetry.space_group_name_H-M   'P 1'
#
loop_
_entity.id
_entity.type
_entity.pdbx_description
1 polymer ?
#
loop_
_entity_poly.entity_id
_entity_poly.type
_entity_poly.pdbx_seq_one_letter_code
_entity_poly.pdbx_strand_id
1 'polypeptide(L)'
;MRQQLLDRDWILELQHDALPAGAPPELASALPASVPGCVHTALLAAQLIPDPFFANNEADLQWLGEQTWRYSCPFDVDEDLLAADHLELVLAQVDTIAEVVLNGQSVGHTQSLHCTYRFDL
;
A
#
# COMPACT_ATOMS: atom_id res chain seq x y z
N MET A 1 26.01 6.35 -2.53
CA MET A 1 24.65 6.40 -3.11
C MET A 1 23.73 6.87 -1.99
N ARG A 2 23.07 8.02 -2.16
CA ARG A 2 22.13 8.56 -1.17
C ARG A 2 20.77 7.90 -1.41
N GLN A 3 20.03 7.63 -0.33
CA GLN A 3 18.69 7.07 -0.41
C GLN A 3 17.82 7.72 0.66
N GLN A 4 16.54 7.84 0.35
CA GLN A 4 15.52 8.23 1.30
C GLN A 4 14.52 7.08 1.42
N LEU A 5 14.26 6.63 2.64
CA LEU A 5 13.26 5.59 2.89
C LEU A 5 11.88 6.23 3.03
N LEU A 6 10.89 5.63 2.36
CA LEU A 6 9.49 6.01 2.45
C LEU A 6 8.76 5.03 3.38
N ASP A 7 8.92 5.19 4.69
CA ASP A 7 8.39 4.29 5.74
C ASP A 7 7.40 4.96 6.70
N ARG A 8 6.99 6.21 6.40
CA ARG A 8 6.11 7.02 7.25
C ARG A 8 4.93 7.58 6.46
N ASP A 9 3.91 8.00 7.21
CA ASP A 9 2.75 8.73 6.70
C ASP A 9 1.97 8.00 5.60
N TRP A 10 2.11 6.67 5.56
CA TRP A 10 1.33 5.81 4.68
C TRP A 10 -0.11 5.72 5.15
N ILE A 11 -1.01 5.86 4.18
CA ILE A 11 -2.43 5.57 4.35
C ILE A 11 -2.86 4.45 3.40
N LEU A 12 -3.87 3.71 3.83
CA LEU A 12 -4.54 2.65 3.10
C LEU A 12 -5.99 3.06 2.82
N GLU A 13 -6.40 2.91 1.56
CA GLU A 13 -7.75 3.18 1.11
C GLU A 13 -8.30 1.98 0.34
N LEU A 14 -9.53 1.59 0.67
CA LEU A 14 -10.30 0.67 -0.15
C LEU A 14 -10.78 1.39 -1.41
N GLN A 15 -10.49 0.86 -2.60
CA GLN A 15 -11.06 1.39 -3.83
C GLN A 15 -12.47 0.82 -4.02
N HIS A 16 -13.47 1.68 -4.03
CA HIS A 16 -14.86 1.26 -4.11
C HIS A 16 -15.76 2.32 -4.78
N ASP A 17 -16.77 1.86 -5.52
CA ASP A 17 -17.96 2.69 -5.84
C ASP A 17 -18.99 2.61 -4.71
N ALA A 18 -19.08 1.44 -4.06
CA ALA A 18 -19.88 1.17 -2.88
C ALA A 18 -19.16 0.14 -1.99
N LEU A 19 -19.33 0.24 -0.67
CA LEU A 19 -18.68 -0.69 0.26
C LEU A 19 -19.14 -2.15 0.04
N PRO A 20 -18.22 -3.14 0.13
CA PRO A 20 -18.59 -4.55 0.11
C PRO A 20 -19.58 -4.89 1.22
N ALA A 21 -20.44 -5.89 0.98
CA ALA A 21 -21.38 -6.36 1.98
C ALA A 21 -20.62 -6.88 3.21
N GLY A 22 -20.97 -6.38 4.40
CA GLY A 22 -20.31 -6.76 5.65
C GLY A 22 -19.00 -6.00 5.93
N ALA A 23 -18.53 -5.15 5.02
CA ALA A 23 -17.41 -4.26 5.31
C ALA A 23 -17.81 -3.19 6.35
N PRO A 24 -16.95 -2.91 7.34
CA PRO A 24 -17.15 -1.80 8.27
C PRO A 24 -17.33 -0.46 7.53
N PRO A 25 -18.29 0.39 7.93
CA PRO A 25 -18.53 1.68 7.29
C PRO A 25 -17.31 2.63 7.35
N GLU A 26 -16.43 2.45 8.33
CA GLU A 26 -15.18 3.21 8.49
C GLU A 26 -14.23 3.02 7.31
N LEU A 27 -14.36 1.93 6.53
CA LEU A 27 -13.56 1.70 5.33
C LEU A 27 -13.90 2.61 4.15
N ALA A 28 -14.95 3.43 4.27
CA ALA A 28 -15.21 4.51 3.32
C ALA A 28 -14.19 5.66 3.43
N SER A 29 -13.29 5.62 4.41
CA SER A 29 -12.26 6.64 4.63
C SER A 29 -10.87 6.00 4.73
N ALA A 30 -9.84 6.82 4.48
CA ALA A 30 -8.45 6.39 4.58
C ALA A 30 -8.06 6.01 6.02
N LEU A 31 -7.18 5.02 6.14
CA LEU A 31 -6.67 4.50 7.40
C LEU A 31 -5.15 4.63 7.46
N PRO A 32 -4.54 4.86 8.64
CA PRO A 32 -3.10 4.73 8.79
C PRO A 32 -2.63 3.31 8.41
N ALA A 33 -1.49 3.22 7.74
CA ALA A 33 -0.89 1.96 7.36
C ALA A 33 0.62 1.95 7.60
N SER A 34 1.16 0.76 7.89
CA SER A 34 2.61 0.56 8.04
C SER A 34 3.20 0.03 6.75
N VAL A 35 4.39 0.53 6.39
CA VAL A 35 5.23 -0.03 5.32
C VAL A 35 6.63 -0.25 5.90
N PRO A 36 7.13 -1.50 5.98
CA PRO A 36 6.51 -2.74 5.48
C PRO A 36 5.28 -3.17 6.31
N GLY A 37 4.31 -3.80 5.63
CA GLY A 37 3.05 -4.28 6.21
C GLY A 37 2.11 -4.84 5.14
N CYS A 38 0.87 -5.19 5.53
CA CYS A 38 -0.17 -5.60 4.58
C CYS A 38 -1.55 -5.11 5.02
N VAL A 39 -2.53 -5.21 4.11
CA VAL A 39 -3.93 -4.79 4.32
C VAL A 39 -4.49 -5.39 5.61
N HIS A 40 -4.35 -6.71 5.81
CA HIS A 40 -4.87 -7.41 6.99
C HIS A 40 -4.33 -6.81 8.29
N THR A 41 -3.02 -6.54 8.36
CA THR A 41 -2.41 -5.96 9.57
C THR A 41 -2.87 -4.53 9.83
N ALA A 42 -3.08 -3.72 8.79
CA ALA A 42 -3.59 -2.36 8.94
C ALA A 42 -5.04 -2.36 9.46
N LEU A 43 -5.90 -3.21 8.89
CA LEU A 43 -7.29 -3.36 9.31
C LEU A 43 -7.42 -3.93 10.73
N LEU A 44 -6.57 -4.89 11.09
CA LEU A 44 -6.54 -5.46 12.43
C LEU A 44 -6.11 -4.43 13.47
N ALA A 45 -5.08 -3.63 13.16
CA ALA A 45 -4.63 -2.54 14.04
C ALA A 45 -5.70 -1.46 14.23
N ALA A 46 -6.50 -1.20 13.18
CA ALA A 46 -7.65 -0.30 13.23
C ALA A 46 -8.91 -0.92 13.86
N GLN A 47 -8.87 -2.19 14.29
CA GLN A 47 -10.00 -2.95 14.85
C GLN A 47 -11.20 -3.07 13.90
N LEU A 48 -10.95 -3.04 12.59
CA LEU A 48 -11.98 -3.14 11.55
C LEU A 48 -12.23 -4.58 11.09
N ILE A 49 -11.32 -5.48 11.42
CA ILE A 49 -11.51 -6.92 11.24
C ILE A 49 -11.22 -7.64 12.55
N PRO A 50 -11.91 -8.75 12.85
CA PRO A 50 -11.52 -9.62 13.95
C PRO A 50 -10.15 -10.27 13.68
N ASP A 51 -9.53 -10.82 14.73
CA ASP A 51 -8.30 -11.59 14.59
C ASP A 51 -8.52 -12.76 13.61
N PRO A 52 -7.85 -12.79 12.45
CA PRO A 52 -8.07 -13.83 11.44
C PRO A 52 -7.68 -15.22 11.93
N PHE A 53 -6.79 -15.33 12.92
CA PHE A 53 -6.34 -16.61 13.47
C PHE A 53 -7.23 -17.15 14.59
N PHE A 54 -8.22 -16.39 15.03
CA PHE A 54 -9.17 -16.84 16.04
C PHE A 54 -10.36 -17.55 15.40
N ALA A 55 -10.63 -18.78 15.86
CA ALA A 55 -11.76 -19.61 15.44
C ALA A 55 -11.86 -19.74 13.90
N ASN A 56 -13.00 -19.35 13.30
CA ASN A 56 -13.25 -19.43 11.86
C ASN A 56 -13.29 -18.05 11.17
N ASN A 57 -12.77 -17.00 11.81
CA ASN A 57 -12.85 -15.63 11.31
C ASN A 57 -12.25 -15.47 9.91
N GLU A 58 -11.22 -16.25 9.56
CA GLU A 58 -10.61 -16.25 8.21
C GLU A 58 -11.64 -16.46 7.08
N ALA A 59 -12.66 -17.29 7.30
CA ALA A 59 -13.69 -17.54 6.29
C ALA A 59 -14.54 -16.29 6.01
N ASP A 60 -14.76 -15.46 7.03
CA ASP A 60 -15.53 -14.22 6.92
C ASP A 60 -14.70 -13.06 6.33
N LEU A 61 -13.39 -13.24 6.17
CA LEU A 61 -12.44 -12.22 5.70
C LEU A 61 -11.97 -12.41 4.26
N GLN A 62 -12.47 -13.42 3.54
CA GLN A 62 -12.06 -13.71 2.16
C GLN A 62 -12.23 -12.52 1.20
N TRP A 63 -13.27 -11.71 1.43
CA TRP A 63 -13.57 -10.54 0.61
C TRP A 63 -12.41 -9.54 0.54
N LEU A 64 -11.53 -9.50 1.55
CA LEU A 64 -10.37 -8.59 1.59
C LEU A 64 -9.43 -8.75 0.38
N GLY A 65 -9.19 -10.00 -0.03
CA GLY A 65 -8.33 -10.33 -1.16
C GLY A 65 -8.98 -10.08 -2.53
N GLU A 66 -10.30 -9.88 -2.55
CA GLU A 66 -11.07 -9.60 -3.77
C GLU A 66 -11.19 -8.10 -4.07
N GLN A 67 -10.74 -7.25 -3.13
CA GLN A 67 -10.80 -5.81 -3.29
C GLN A 67 -9.51 -5.23 -3.88
N THR A 68 -9.65 -4.07 -4.51
CA THR A 68 -8.51 -3.24 -4.87
C THR A 68 -8.20 -2.27 -3.74
N TRP A 69 -6.94 -2.23 -3.34
CA TRP A 69 -6.45 -1.37 -2.26
C TRP A 69 -5.45 -0.36 -2.81
N ARG A 70 -5.49 0.87 -2.30
CA ARG A 70 -4.51 1.90 -2.59
C ARG A 70 -3.70 2.19 -1.33
N TYR A 71 -2.39 2.08 -1.45
CA TYR A 71 -1.44 2.67 -0.52
C TYR A 71 -0.96 4.01 -1.07
N SER A 72 -0.89 5.04 -0.23
CA SER A 72 -0.28 6.32 -0.61
C SER A 72 0.44 6.96 0.57
N CYS A 73 1.52 7.69 0.29
CA CYS A 73 2.18 8.55 1.27
C CYS A 73 2.65 9.84 0.55
N PRO A 74 2.53 11.01 1.19
CA PRO A 74 3.26 12.20 0.76
C PRO A 74 4.72 12.09 1.23
N PHE A 75 5.63 12.67 0.46
CA PHE A 75 7.02 12.82 0.90
C PHE A 75 7.65 14.04 0.22
N ASP A 76 8.53 14.70 0.96
CA ASP A 76 9.44 15.69 0.40
C ASP A 76 10.74 15.00 -0.02
N VAL A 77 11.42 15.53 -1.04
CA VAL A 77 12.71 15.02 -1.50
C VAL A 77 13.78 16.07 -1.20
N ASP A 78 14.86 15.66 -0.55
CA ASP A 78 16.01 16.54 -0.29
C ASP A 78 16.58 17.09 -1.62
N GLU A 79 16.93 18.38 -1.67
CA GLU A 79 17.47 19.04 -2.87
C GLU A 79 18.68 18.30 -3.45
N ASP A 80 19.57 17.81 -2.60
CA ASP A 80 20.75 17.04 -3.01
C ASP A 80 20.39 15.70 -3.68
N LEU A 81 19.30 15.06 -3.26
CA LEU A 81 18.83 13.81 -3.88
C LEU A 81 18.15 14.11 -5.22
N LEU A 82 17.38 15.20 -5.28
CA LEU A 82 16.72 15.66 -6.49
C LEU A 82 17.71 16.15 -7.56
N ALA A 83 18.87 16.66 -7.15
CA ALA A 83 19.93 17.12 -8.05
C ALA A 83 20.85 15.99 -8.57
N ALA A 84 20.56 14.73 -8.23
CA ALA A 84 21.35 13.59 -8.70
C ALA A 84 21.22 13.41 -10.23
N ASP A 85 22.32 13.00 -10.88
CA ASP A 85 22.31 12.69 -12.33
C ASP A 85 21.38 11.53 -12.69
N HIS A 86 21.03 10.70 -11.71
CA HIS A 86 20.13 9.55 -11.84
C HIS A 86 19.29 9.39 -10.57
N LEU A 87 17.97 9.35 -10.72
CA LEU A 87 17.03 9.24 -9.61
C LEU A 87 16.09 8.06 -9.87
N GLU A 88 15.96 7.17 -8.88
CA GLU A 88 15.10 5.99 -9.01
C GLU A 88 14.10 5.89 -7.86
N LEU A 89 12.88 5.47 -8.18
CA LEU A 89 11.97 4.88 -7.20
C LEU A 89 12.24 3.37 -7.13
N VAL A 90 12.60 2.89 -5.93
CA VAL A 90 12.92 1.48 -5.71
C VAL A 90 11.88 0.86 -4.78
N LEU A 91 11.14 -0.13 -5.29
CA LEU A 91 10.23 -0.95 -4.49
C LEU A 91 10.90 -2.29 -4.22
N ALA A 92 11.39 -2.50 -2.99
CA ALA A 92 12.12 -3.70 -2.61
C ALA A 92 11.27 -4.98 -2.79
N GLN A 93 9.99 -4.89 -2.43
CA GLN A 93 8.99 -5.94 -2.54
C GLN A 93 7.59 -5.33 -2.63
N VAL A 94 6.75 -5.86 -3.50
CA VAL A 94 5.32 -5.53 -3.59
C VAL A 94 4.56 -6.83 -3.79
N ASP A 95 3.60 -7.13 -2.90
CA ASP A 95 2.72 -8.29 -3.03
C ASP A 95 1.37 -7.84 -3.61
N THR A 96 1.07 -8.07 -4.89
CA THR A 96 1.94 -8.64 -5.95
C THR A 96 1.79 -7.83 -7.24
N ILE A 97 0.55 -7.65 -7.68
CA ILE A 97 0.19 -6.89 -8.87
C ILE A 97 -0.22 -5.48 -8.44
N ALA A 98 0.50 -4.47 -8.90
CA ALA A 98 0.20 -3.08 -8.57
C ALA A 98 0.55 -2.15 -9.75
N GLU A 99 -0.19 -1.06 -9.86
CA GLU A 99 0.23 0.12 -10.60
C GLU A 99 0.91 1.10 -9.63
N VAL A 100 2.03 1.67 -10.05
CA VAL A 100 2.80 2.64 -9.26
C VAL A 100 2.61 4.02 -9.90
N VAL A 101 2.11 4.97 -9.10
CA VAL A 101 1.79 6.33 -9.55
C VAL A 101 2.55 7.33 -8.69
N LEU A 102 3.24 8.27 -9.32
CA LEU A 102 3.94 9.38 -8.68
C LEU A 102 3.41 10.70 -9.24
N ASN A 103 3.00 11.64 -8.37
CA ASN A 103 2.46 12.94 -8.77
C ASN A 103 1.33 12.86 -9.83
N GLY A 104 0.49 11.82 -9.74
CA GLY A 104 -0.61 11.57 -10.66
C GLY A 104 -0.21 10.93 -12.00
N GLN A 105 1.07 10.58 -12.20
CA GLN A 105 1.58 9.92 -13.39
C GLN A 105 1.97 8.48 -13.09
N SER A 106 1.53 7.54 -13.93
CA SER A 106 1.92 6.13 -13.86
C SER A 106 3.40 6.00 -14.20
N VAL A 107 4.20 5.45 -13.29
CA VAL A 107 5.65 5.22 -13.48
C VAL A 107 5.98 3.76 -13.77
N GLY A 108 5.04 2.84 -13.52
CA GLY A 108 5.22 1.44 -13.88
C GLY A 108 4.26 0.49 -13.15
N HIS A 109 4.51 -0.81 -13.35
CA HIS A 109 3.67 -1.88 -12.82
C HIS A 109 4.52 -2.98 -12.19
N THR A 110 3.96 -3.65 -11.18
CA THR A 110 4.51 -4.85 -10.56
C THR A 110 3.67 -6.08 -10.89
N GLN A 111 4.27 -7.26 -10.78
CA GLN A 111 3.62 -8.54 -11.11
C GLN A 111 4.14 -9.74 -10.29
N SER A 112 5.06 -9.52 -9.35
CA SER A 112 5.73 -10.58 -8.59
C SER A 112 6.26 -10.06 -7.25
N LEU A 113 5.86 -10.68 -6.14
CA LEU A 113 6.42 -10.40 -4.82
C LEU A 113 7.90 -10.80 -4.64
N HIS A 114 8.49 -11.50 -5.61
CA HIS A 114 9.86 -12.01 -5.52
C HIS A 114 10.88 -11.11 -6.24
N CYS A 115 10.43 -9.97 -6.76
CA CYS A 115 11.27 -9.05 -7.54
C CYS A 115 11.38 -7.69 -6.86
N THR A 116 12.58 -7.11 -6.90
CA THR A 116 12.77 -5.68 -6.67
C THR A 116 12.46 -4.93 -7.96
N TYR A 117 11.65 -3.88 -7.86
CA TYR A 117 11.30 -3.00 -8.96
C TYR A 117 12.07 -1.69 -8.84
N ARG A 118 12.60 -1.20 -9.97
CA ARG A 118 13.29 0.09 -10.08
C ARG A 118 12.66 0.86 -11.23
N PHE A 119 12.24 2.09 -10.96
CA PHE A 119 11.69 3.01 -11.94
C PHE A 119 12.58 4.24 -12.00
N ASP A 120 13.00 4.60 -13.21
CA ASP A 120 13.72 5.84 -13.47
C ASP A 120 12.74 7.03 -13.39
N LEU A 121 13.12 8.12 -12.70
CA LEU A 121 12.26 9.27 -12.40
C LEU A 121 12.67 10.55 -13.15
#